data_AF-A0A3M1XNU5-F1
#
_entry.id   AF-A0A3M1XNU5-F1
#
_cell.length_a   1.000
_cell.length_b   1.000
_cell.length_c   1.000
_cell.angle_alpha   90.00
_cell.angle_beta   90.00
_cell.angle_gamma   90.00
#
_symmetry.space_group_name_H-M   'P 1'
#
loop_
_entity.id
_entity.type
_entity.pdbx_description
1 polymer ?
#
loop_
_entity_poly.entity_id
_entity_poly.type
_entity_poly.pdbx_seq_one_letter_code
_entity_poly.pdbx_strand_id
1 'polypeptide(L)'
;KGLNLTEGRFLHITGDNDKGKAVRLLADLYRQHFSEIVSIALGDSANDYEMLTAVDIPVVIMRPDHSYHPLLKGIKNAIKSPEPGPRGWQETIKRVLKML
;
A
#
# COMPACT_ATOMS: atom_id res chain seq x y z
N LYS A 1 -18.24 -17.99 -10.97
CA LYS A 1 -17.39 -17.36 -9.93
C LYS A 1 -16.06 -18.09 -9.92
N GLY A 2 -14.93 -17.37 -9.89
CA GLY A 2 -13.58 -17.93 -9.95
C GLY A 2 -12.71 -17.48 -8.77
N LEU A 3 -11.50 -18.01 -8.70
CA LEU A 3 -10.47 -17.61 -7.74
C LEU A 3 -9.51 -16.62 -8.42
N ASN A 4 -8.96 -15.70 -7.64
CA ASN A 4 -7.92 -14.75 -8.07
C ASN A 4 -6.55 -15.23 -7.60
N LEU A 5 -5.51 -14.89 -8.36
CA LEU A 5 -4.12 -15.18 -8.02
C LEU A 5 -3.35 -13.86 -7.89
N THR A 6 -2.61 -13.70 -6.80
CA THR A 6 -1.67 -12.59 -6.62
C THR A 6 -0.38 -13.07 -5.97
N GLU A 7 0.67 -12.26 -6.06
CA GLU A 7 2.00 -12.59 -5.56
C GLU A 7 2.49 -11.55 -4.53
N GLY A 8 3.02 -12.07 -3.43
CA GLY A 8 3.83 -11.33 -2.46
C GLY A 8 5.15 -12.07 -2.27
N ARG A 9 5.52 -12.38 -1.02
CA ARG A 9 6.57 -13.38 -0.75
C ARG A 9 6.17 -14.78 -1.21
N PHE A 10 4.87 -15.05 -1.23
CA PHE A 10 4.28 -16.30 -1.67
C PHE A 10 3.19 -16.02 -2.70
N LEU A 11 2.75 -17.06 -3.40
CA LEU A 11 1.54 -17.01 -4.22
C LEU A 11 0.31 -17.12 -3.31
N HIS A 12 -0.69 -16.29 -3.59
CA HIS A 12 -1.93 -16.23 -2.83
C HIS A 12 -3.11 -16.49 -3.77
N ILE A 13 -3.96 -17.44 -3.39
CA ILE A 13 -5.25 -17.67 -4.02
C ILE A 13 -6.32 -17.00 -3.16
N THR A 14 -7.08 -16.08 -3.74
CA THR A 14 -8.15 -15.36 -3.03
C THR A 14 -9.50 -15.56 -3.71
N GLY A 15 -10.58 -15.29 -2.97
CA GLY A 15 -11.90 -15.18 -3.54
C GLY A 15 -12.10 -13.81 -4.18
N ASP A 16 -13.32 -13.29 -4.12
CA ASP A 16 -13.61 -11.91 -4.52
C ASP A 16 -13.20 -10.90 -3.42
N ASN A 17 -11.99 -11.04 -2.90
CA ASN A 17 -11.43 -10.20 -1.85
C ASN A 17 -10.02 -9.73 -2.21
N ASP A 18 -9.73 -8.48 -1.89
CA ASP A 18 -8.42 -7.85 -2.01
C ASP A 18 -8.21 -6.86 -0.84
N LYS A 19 -6.96 -6.46 -0.62
CA LYS A 19 -6.59 -5.56 0.48
C LYS A 19 -7.19 -4.15 0.29
N GLY A 20 -7.44 -3.71 -0.94
CA GLY A 20 -8.05 -2.43 -1.23
C GLY A 20 -9.51 -2.35 -0.76
N LYS A 21 -10.31 -3.39 -1.00
CA LYS A 21 -11.68 -3.50 -0.45
C LYS A 21 -11.67 -3.39 1.07
N ALA A 22 -10.74 -4.05 1.74
CA ALA A 22 -10.61 -3.99 3.20
C ALA A 22 -10.26 -2.58 3.69
N VAL A 23 -9.32 -1.89 3.04
CA VAL A 23 -8.94 -0.51 3.39
C VAL A 23 -10.10 0.46 3.18
N ARG A 24 -10.81 0.39 2.05
CA ARG A 24 -11.96 1.27 1.78
C ARG A 24 -13.05 1.11 2.86
N LEU A 25 -13.41 -0.13 3.17
CA LEU A 25 -14.38 -0.43 4.22
C LEU A 25 -13.96 0.14 5.58
N LEU A 26 -12.68 -0.06 5.96
CA LEU A 26 -12.17 0.44 7.22
C LEU A 26 -12.13 1.97 7.27
N ALA A 27 -11.68 2.61 6.20
CA ALA A 27 -11.65 4.06 6.07
C ALA A 27 -13.06 4.66 6.21
N ASP A 28 -14.06 4.05 5.58
CA ASP A 28 -15.45 4.52 5.67
C ASP A 28 -16.02 4.39 7.09
N LEU A 29 -15.69 3.31 7.82
CA LEU A 29 -16.06 3.16 9.23
C LEU A 29 -15.42 4.24 10.12
N TYR A 30 -14.16 4.59 9.87
CA TYR A 30 -13.50 5.66 10.60
C TYR A 30 -14.10 7.03 10.26
N ARG A 31 -14.43 7.30 8.99
CA ARG A 31 -15.07 8.56 8.56
C ARG A 31 -16.45 8.78 9.18
N GLN A 32 -17.14 7.71 9.57
CA GLN A 32 -18.41 7.83 10.30
C GLN A 32 -18.23 8.40 11.72
N HIS A 33 -17.06 8.21 12.32
CA HIS A 33 -16.75 8.64 13.70
C HIS A 33 -15.85 9.86 13.77
N PHE A 34 -15.00 10.05 12.76
CA PHE A 34 -14.04 11.15 12.63
C PHE A 34 -14.37 11.91 11.34
N SER A 35 -14.59 13.23 11.42
CA SER A 35 -14.99 14.03 10.26
C SER A 35 -13.97 14.01 9.12
N GLU A 36 -12.68 13.89 9.45
CA GLU A 36 -11.59 13.81 8.49
C GLU A 36 -10.57 12.76 8.93
N ILE A 37 -10.13 11.94 7.97
CA ILE A 37 -9.02 10.99 8.15
C ILE A 37 -8.07 11.11 6.97
N VAL A 38 -6.78 10.86 7.23
CA VAL A 38 -5.76 10.70 6.19
C VAL A 38 -5.25 9.27 6.26
N SER A 39 -5.33 8.55 5.16
CA SER A 39 -4.90 7.16 5.04
C SER A 39 -3.53 7.06 4.36
N ILE A 40 -2.63 6.29 4.97
CA ILE A 40 -1.29 6.02 4.46
C ILE A 40 -1.14 4.50 4.36
N ALA A 41 -0.76 3.99 3.19
CA ALA A 41 -0.43 2.57 3.01
C ALA A 41 0.98 2.41 2.44
N LEU A 42 1.65 1.35 2.87
CA LEU A 42 3.03 1.04 2.47
C LEU A 42 3.10 -0.41 2.00
N GLY A 43 3.73 -0.67 0.86
CA GLY A 43 3.87 -2.01 0.29
C GLY A 43 4.95 -2.10 -0.78
N ASP A 44 5.40 -3.31 -1.10
CA ASP A 44 6.54 -3.58 -1.99
C ASP A 44 6.25 -4.64 -3.07
N SER A 45 5.05 -5.21 -3.07
CA SER A 45 4.71 -6.37 -3.91
C SER A 45 3.37 -6.23 -4.63
N ALA A 46 3.09 -7.12 -5.58
CA ALA A 46 1.90 -7.04 -6.42
C ALA A 46 0.59 -7.14 -5.60
N ASN A 47 0.58 -7.95 -4.53
CA ASN A 47 -0.59 -8.09 -3.66
C ASN A 47 -0.94 -6.82 -2.85
N ASP A 48 -0.08 -5.80 -2.87
CA ASP A 48 -0.30 -4.50 -2.23
C ASP A 48 -0.90 -3.47 -3.18
N TYR A 49 -0.97 -3.76 -4.48
CA TYR A 49 -1.42 -2.80 -5.49
C TYR A 49 -2.80 -2.21 -5.16
N GLU A 50 -3.79 -3.06 -4.91
CA GLU A 50 -5.16 -2.60 -4.59
C GLU A 50 -5.24 -1.80 -3.29
N MET A 51 -4.38 -2.08 -2.32
CA MET A 51 -4.29 -1.32 -1.07
C MET A 51 -3.70 0.06 -1.32
N LEU A 52 -2.61 0.11 -2.09
CA LEU A 52 -1.89 1.35 -2.38
C LEU A 52 -2.72 2.29 -3.25
N THR A 53 -3.52 1.78 -4.18
CA THR A 53 -4.43 2.61 -5.00
C THR A 53 -5.68 3.07 -4.25
N ALA A 54 -5.91 2.57 -3.03
CA ALA A 54 -7.10 2.87 -2.22
C ALA A 54 -6.87 3.90 -1.10
N VAL A 55 -5.65 4.39 -0.90
CA VAL A 55 -5.28 5.35 0.16
C VAL A 55 -4.96 6.74 -0.37
N ASP A 56 -4.97 7.73 0.53
CA ASP A 56 -4.64 9.11 0.21
C ASP A 56 -3.14 9.27 -0.08
N ILE A 57 -2.29 8.58 0.69
CA ILE A 57 -0.83 8.64 0.56
C ILE A 57 -0.27 7.22 0.34
N PRO A 58 -0.10 6.79 -0.92
CA PRO A 58 0.58 5.54 -1.24
C PRO A 58 2.10 5.67 -1.07
N VAL A 59 2.69 4.66 -0.43
CA VAL A 59 4.13 4.51 -0.28
C VAL A 59 4.59 3.18 -0.87
N VAL A 60 5.47 3.23 -1.85
CA VAL A 60 6.10 2.04 -2.42
C VAL A 60 7.44 1.82 -1.74
N ILE A 61 7.56 0.72 -1.01
CA ILE A 61 8.78 0.32 -0.32
C ILE A 61 9.73 -0.37 -1.30
N MET A 62 11.00 0.03 -1.24
CA MET A 62 12.08 -0.59 -2.01
C MET A 62 12.25 -2.04 -1.57
N ARG A 63 12.43 -2.92 -2.55
CA ARG A 63 12.68 -4.35 -2.32
C ARG A 63 14.15 -4.59 -1.92
N PRO A 64 14.47 -5.73 -1.29
CA PRO A 64 15.85 -6.03 -0.87
C PRO A 64 16.89 -6.02 -2.02
N ASP A 65 16.45 -6.21 -3.26
CA ASP A 65 17.29 -6.13 -4.46
C ASP A 65 17.50 -4.69 -4.98
N HIS A 66 17.16 -3.68 -4.17
CA HIS A 66 17.22 -2.25 -4.50
C HIS A 66 16.33 -1.83 -5.68
N SER A 67 15.35 -2.65 -6.05
CA SER A 67 14.35 -2.33 -7.06
C SER A 67 13.02 -1.91 -6.45
N TYR A 68 12.11 -1.46 -7.31
CA TYR A 68 10.69 -1.34 -6.98
C TYR A 68 9.91 -2.24 -7.91
N HIS A 69 8.86 -2.88 -7.41
CA HIS A 69 8.03 -3.76 -8.21
C HIS A 69 7.45 -3.01 -9.43
N PRO A 70 7.58 -3.52 -10.66
CA PRO A 70 7.16 -2.81 -11.89
C PRO A 70 5.70 -2.35 -11.85
N LEU A 71 4.78 -3.21 -11.38
CA LEU A 71 3.36 -2.87 -11.22
C LEU A 71 3.14 -1.63 -10.32
N LEU A 72 3.91 -1.51 -9.24
CA LEU A 72 3.75 -0.42 -8.27
C LEU A 72 4.36 0.90 -8.76
N LYS A 73 5.27 0.86 -9.75
CA LYS A 73 5.85 2.09 -10.33
C LYS A 73 4.82 2.96 -11.05
N GLY A 74 3.71 2.37 -11.49
CA GLY A 74 2.63 3.07 -12.18
C GLY A 74 1.64 3.79 -11.26
N ILE A 75 1.73 3.60 -9.94
CA ILE A 75 0.82 4.24 -8.98
C ILE A 75 1.11 5.73 -8.94
N LYS A 76 0.10 6.53 -9.32
CA LYS A 76 0.19 7.99 -9.36
C LYS A 76 0.43 8.54 -7.95
N ASN A 77 1.30 9.54 -7.85
CA ASN A 77 1.66 10.23 -6.60
C ASN A 77 2.27 9.34 -5.51
N ALA A 78 2.68 8.10 -5.83
CA ALA A 78 3.30 7.22 -4.86
C ALA A 78 4.68 7.75 -4.42
N ILE A 79 4.86 7.86 -3.11
CA ILE A 79 6.16 8.16 -2.51
C ILE A 79 6.99 6.87 -2.52
N LYS A 80 8.23 6.94 -2.96
CA LYS A 80 9.15 5.79 -2.98
C LYS A 80 10.10 5.86 -1.79
N SER A 81 10.24 4.75 -1.06
CA SER A 81 11.19 4.72 0.06
C SER A 81 12.64 4.75 -0.45
N PRO A 82 13.56 5.44 0.25
CA PRO A 82 14.96 5.51 -0.17
C PRO A 82 15.76 4.24 0.13
N GLU A 83 15.28 3.44 1.09
CA GLU A 83 15.92 2.22 1.59
C GLU A 83 14.93 1.05 1.53
N PRO A 84 15.39 -0.21 1.57
CA PRO A 84 14.51 -1.36 1.62
C PRO A 84 13.95 -1.66 3.01
N GLY A 85 12.84 -2.39 3.03
CA GLY A 85 12.27 -3.01 4.23
C GLY A 85 12.02 -2.02 5.38
N PRO A 86 12.30 -2.40 6.65
CA PRO A 86 11.97 -1.58 7.82
C PRO A 86 12.63 -0.19 7.84
N ARG A 87 13.87 -0.05 7.33
CA ARG A 87 14.55 1.27 7.26
C ARG A 87 13.84 2.19 6.27
N GLY A 88 13.51 1.67 5.10
CA GLY A 88 12.71 2.38 4.09
C GLY A 88 11.36 2.85 4.63
N TRP A 89 10.68 1.94 5.34
CA TRP A 89 9.42 2.23 6.00
C TRP A 89 9.54 3.38 6.99
N GLN A 90 10.51 3.30 7.91
CA GLN A 90 10.70 4.29 8.98
C GLN A 90 10.98 5.68 8.42
N GLU A 91 11.96 5.80 7.51
CA GLU A 91 12.36 7.09 6.97
C GLU A 91 11.26 7.72 6.11
N THR A 92 10.51 6.90 5.39
CA THR A 92 9.38 7.42 4.59
C THR A 92 8.23 7.89 5.48
N ILE A 93 7.89 7.15 6.53
CA ILE A 93 6.85 7.58 7.48
C ILE A 93 7.23 8.87 8.19
N LYS A 94 8.48 9.00 8.65
CA LYS A 94 8.97 10.27 9.22
C LYS A 94 8.81 11.43 8.25
N ARG A 95 9.04 11.22 6.95
CA ARG A 95 8.87 12.25 5.92
C ARG A 95 7.39 12.58 5.71
N VAL A 96 6.54 11.57 5.55
CA VAL A 96 5.09 11.74 5.33
C VAL A 96 4.47 12.51 6.50
N LEU A 97 4.79 12.13 7.74
CA LEU A 97 4.25 12.80 8.93
C LEU A 97 4.71 14.26 9.09
N LYS A 98 5.80 14.67 8.44
CA LYS A 98 6.23 16.09 8.41
C LYS A 98 5.50 16.91 7.34
N MET A 99 4.80 16.25 6.42
CA MET A 99 4.05 16.89 5.33
C MET A 99 2.56 17.04 5.67
N LEU A 100 2.09 16.35 6.70
CA LEU A 100 0.76 16.49 7.29
C LEU A 100 0.76 17.59 8.34
#